data_AF-A0A931R697-F1
#
_entry.id   AF-A0A931R697-F1
#
_cell.length_a   1.000
_cell.length_b   1.000
_cell.length_c   1.000
_cell.angle_alpha   90.00
_cell.angle_beta   90.00
_cell.angle_gamma   90.00
#
_symmetry.space_group_name_H-M   'P 1'
#
loop_
_entity.id
_entity.type
_entity.pdbx_description
1 polymer ?
#
loop_
_entity_poly.entity_id
_entity_poly.type
_entity_poly.pdbx_seq_one_letter_code
_entity_poly.pdbx_strand_id
1 'polypeptide(L)' 'MERAAIGMEIDHPPPNFAKLAQSFDWYAEGPIEDPGAVGPALQRAIRAIREQGKPALIDTVTQYR' A
#
# COMPACT_ATOMS: atom_id res chain seq x y z
N MET A 1 -12.78 0.21 33.78
CA MET A 1 -12.82 -0.09 32.33
C MET A 1 -12.14 1.03 31.55
N GLU A 2 -10.90 1.39 31.89
CA GLU A 2 -10.29 2.68 31.47
C GLU A 2 -9.03 2.51 30.59
N ARG A 3 -8.68 1.29 30.18
CA ARG A 3 -7.47 1.02 29.38
C ARG A 3 -7.65 -0.03 28.28
N ALA A 4 -8.88 -0.31 27.86
CA ALA A 4 -9.15 -1.28 26.80
C ALA A 4 -9.07 -0.69 25.37
N ALA A 5 -8.92 0.64 25.25
CA ALA A 5 -8.90 1.34 23.96
C ALA A 5 -7.48 1.73 23.48
N ILE A 6 -6.47 1.68 24.35
CA ILE A 6 -5.09 1.97 23.95
C ILE A 6 -4.48 0.66 23.42
N GLY A 7 -4.61 0.43 22.12
CA GLY A 7 -4.04 -0.73 21.43
C GLY A 7 -4.96 -1.48 20.47
N MET A 8 -6.23 -1.06 20.35
CA MET A 8 -7.21 -1.64 19.39
C MET A 8 -7.56 -0.69 18.23
N GLU A 9 -6.77 0.36 18.03
CA GLU A 9 -6.91 1.26 16.89
C GLU A 9 -5.68 1.08 16.00
N ILE A 10 -5.80 0.22 14.99
CA ILE A 10 -4.82 0.09 13.90
C ILE A 10 -5.04 1.27 12.93
N ASP A 11 -5.07 2.48 13.46
CA ASP A 11 -5.22 3.73 12.70
C ASP A 11 -4.12 4.74 13.08
N HIS A 12 -3.38 4.47 14.16
CA HIS A 12 -2.33 5.35 14.67
C HIS A 12 -1.03 4.59 14.93
N PRO A 13 -0.14 4.46 13.93
CA PRO A 13 -0.18 5.03 12.58
C PRO A 13 -1.06 4.22 11.61
N PRO A 14 -1.58 4.82 10.52
CA PRO A 14 -2.34 4.09 9.51
C PRO A 14 -1.52 2.91 8.98
N PRO A 15 -2.14 1.74 8.74
CA PRO A 15 -1.45 0.56 8.27
C PRO A 15 -0.83 0.85 6.90
N ASN A 16 0.49 1.03 6.89
CA ASN A 16 1.23 1.26 5.66
C ASN A 16 1.52 -0.11 5.02
N PHE A 17 0.55 -0.60 4.25
CA PHE A 17 0.65 -1.87 3.54
C PHE A 17 1.85 -1.92 2.58
N ALA A 18 2.29 -0.76 2.08
CA ALA A 18 3.49 -0.66 1.25
C ALA A 18 4.77 -1.00 2.03
N LYS A 19 4.91 -0.59 3.29
CA LYS A 19 6.04 -0.98 4.16
C LYS A 19 6.04 -2.47 4.50
N LEU A 20 4.86 -3.09 4.65
CA LEU A 20 4.76 -4.54 4.84
C LEU A 20 5.20 -5.29 3.58
N ALA A 21 4.73 -4.87 2.40
CA ALA A 21 5.14 -5.44 1.12
C ALA A 21 6.66 -5.29 0.90
N GLN A 22 7.25 -4.12 1.21
CA GLN A 22 8.71 -3.94 1.15
C GLN A 22 9.48 -4.88 2.09
N SER A 23 8.91 -5.22 3.26
CA SER A 23 9.53 -6.17 4.19
C SER A 23 9.55 -7.61 3.64
N PHE A 24 8.65 -7.92 2.71
CA PHE A 24 8.66 -9.16 1.92
C PHE A 24 9.46 -9.04 0.61
N ASP A 25 10.21 -7.93 0.44
CA ASP A 25 11.00 -7.63 -0.75
C ASP A 25 10.12 -7.40 -2.01
N TRP A 26 8.84 -7.06 -1.82
CA TRP A 26 7.90 -6.79 -2.90
C TRP A 26 8.05 -5.34 -3.38
N TYR A 27 7.78 -5.13 -4.66
CA TYR A 27 7.57 -3.77 -5.15
C TYR A 27 6.32 -3.21 -4.50
N ALA A 28 6.37 -2.03 -3.92
CA ALA A 28 5.20 -1.41 -3.31
C ALA A 28 5.15 0.09 -3.60
N GLU A 29 4.00 0.56 -4.05
CA GLU A 29 3.78 1.97 -4.39
C GLU A 29 2.41 2.44 -3.89
N GLY A 30 2.41 3.47 -3.04
CA GLY A 30 1.21 4.10 -2.48
C GLY A 30 1.46 4.70 -1.09
N PRO A 31 0.44 5.32 -0.46
CA PRO A 31 -0.94 5.43 -0.95
C PRO A 31 -1.07 6.40 -2.13
N ILE A 32 -1.81 5.99 -3.17
CA ILE A 32 -2.12 6.80 -4.34
C ILE A 32 -3.50 7.42 -4.16
N GLU A 33 -3.54 8.75 -4.01
CA GLU A 33 -4.79 9.52 -3.84
C GLU A 33 -5.33 10.08 -5.17
N ASP A 34 -4.44 10.35 -6.13
CA ASP A 34 -4.83 10.82 -7.46
C ASP A 34 -5.21 9.62 -8.36
N PRO A 35 -6.47 9.50 -8.82
CA PRO A 35 -6.87 8.43 -9.73
C PRO A 35 -6.08 8.45 -11.05
N GLY A 36 -5.58 9.61 -11.49
CA GLY A 36 -4.74 9.74 -12.69
C GLY A 36 -3.38 9.05 -12.55
N ALA A 37 -2.85 8.93 -11.33
CA ALA A 37 -1.56 8.32 -11.05
C ALA A 37 -1.59 6.78 -11.00
N VAL A 38 -2.78 6.16 -10.90
CA VAL A 38 -2.95 4.69 -10.81
C VAL A 38 -2.46 3.99 -12.06
N GLY A 39 -2.80 4.49 -13.24
CA GLY A 39 -2.38 3.91 -14.53
C GLY A 39 -0.85 3.87 -14.69
N PRO A 40 -0.16 5.01 -14.54
CA PRO A 40 1.31 5.05 -14.53
C PRO A 40 1.95 4.17 -13.44
N ALA A 41 1.39 4.11 -12.24
CA ALA A 41 1.88 3.27 -11.15
C ALA A 41 1.77 1.78 -11.51
N LEU A 42 0.66 1.36 -12.12
CA LEU A 42 0.49 -0.01 -12.60
C LEU A 42 1.54 -0.38 -13.66
N GLN A 43 1.85 0.52 -14.59
CA GLN A 43 2.89 0.27 -15.60
C GLN A 43 4.28 0.08 -14.95
N ARG A 44 4.60 0.90 -13.93
CA ARG A 44 5.84 0.74 -13.15
C ARG A 44 5.87 -0.58 -12.38
N ALA A 45 4.77 -0.97 -11.75
CA ALA A 45 4.65 -2.25 -11.05
C ALA A 45 4.84 -3.45 -11.99
N ILE A 46 4.20 -3.44 -13.17
CA ILE A 46 4.39 -4.51 -14.18
C ILE A 46 5.84 -4.59 -14.62
N ARG A 47 6.50 -3.44 -14.85
CA ARG A 47 7.92 -3.40 -15.17
C ARG A 47 8.76 -3.99 -14.04
N ALA A 48 8.51 -3.59 -12.80
CA ALA A 48 9.22 -4.11 -11.63
C ALA A 48 9.03 -5.63 -11.45
N ILE A 49 7.82 -6.16 -11.68
CA ILE A 49 7.56 -7.61 -11.69
C ILE A 49 8.41 -8.32 -12.74
N ARG A 50 8.46 -7.77 -13.97
CA ARG A 50 9.21 -8.36 -15.08
C ARG A 50 10.72 -8.30 -14.88
N GLU A 51 11.24 -7.21 -14.32
CA GLU A 51 12.68 -7.01 -14.11
C GLU A 51 13.20 -7.72 -12.85
N GLN A 52 12.42 -7.72 -11.77
CA GLN A 52 12.87 -8.22 -10.46
C GLN A 52 12.30 -9.60 -10.12
N GLY A 53 11.27 -10.07 -10.82
CA GLY A 53 10.62 -11.37 -10.58
C GLY A 53 9.83 -11.45 -9.28
N LYS A 54 9.56 -10.31 -8.63
CA LYS A 54 8.88 -10.22 -7.33
C LYS A 54 7.48 -9.63 -7.50
N PRO A 55 6.51 -10.02 -6.66
CA PRO A 55 5.16 -9.45 -6.71
C PRO A 55 5.17 -7.95 -6.39
N ALA A 56 4.12 -7.26 -6.84
CA ALA A 56 3.95 -5.82 -6.67
C ALA A 56 2.61 -5.49 -5.98
N LEU A 57 2.63 -4.53 -5.06
CA LEU A 57 1.47 -3.98 -4.37
C LEU A 57 1.29 -2.51 -4.78
N ILE A 58 0.11 -2.17 -5.28
CA ILE A 58 -0.30 -0.79 -5.54
C ILE A 58 -1.41 -0.46 -4.55
N ASP A 59 -1.16 0.51 -3.68
CA ASP A 59 -2.11 0.96 -2.66
C ASP A 59 -2.80 2.23 -3.15
N THR A 60 -4.12 2.18 -3.36
CA THR A 60 -4.92 3.28 -3.90
C THR A 60 -6.03 3.66 -2.94
N VAL A 61 -6.15 4.95 -2.63
CA VAL A 61 -7.27 5.47 -1.85
C VAL A 61 -8.47 5.61 -2.78
N THR A 62 -9.56 4.91 -2.46
CA THR A 62 -10.81 4.98 -3.23
C THR A 62 -11.92 5.55 -2.36
N GLN A 63 -12.83 6.30 -2.98
CA GLN A 63 -14.02 6.82 -2.30
C GLN A 63 -15.15 5.79 -2.45
N TYR A 64 -15.81 5.44 -1.35
CA TYR A 64 -17.05 4.67 -1.39
C TYR A 64 -18.15 5.51 -2.05
N ARG A 65 -18.93 4.91 -2.95
CA ARG A 65 -19.98 5.58 -3.75
C ARG A 65 -21.36 5.09 -3.39
#